data_AF-A0A370I3B5-F1
#
_entry.id   AF-A0A370I3B5-F1
#
_cell.length_a   1.000
_cell.length_b   1.000
_cell.length_c   1.000
_cell.angle_alpha   90.00
_cell.angle_beta   90.00
_cell.angle_gamma   90.00
#
_symmetry.space_group_name_H-M   'P 1'
#
loop_
_entity.id
_entity.type
_entity.pdbx_description
1 polymer ?
#
loop_
_entity_poly.entity_id
_entity_poly.type
_entity_poly.pdbx_seq_one_letter_code
_entity_poly.pdbx_strand_id
1 'polypeptide(L)'
;MTTMRVHRAESKELDEVVRVFSRASVDEEVTSWILAGQHEIGETYRAEYVPEMIEHALLEDEVWVAGDEEGIWAVSVWQTVTGRDRLLAEMRSARELFDSAPLQPLRRLAALTEIMADTHPAEYPHRYLQVIVTLPEYRGRGAGAAIVTERAKAAADAGMPAYLEASTERSARLYARCGFTQVGAPIPLPEDGPTLRPMWYRG
;
A
#
# COMPACT_ATOMS: atom_id res chain seq x y z
N MET A 1 3.38 -30.17 2.85
CA MET A 1 3.99 -28.84 2.65
C MET A 1 2.88 -27.96 2.11
N THR A 2 2.55 -26.90 2.83
CA THR A 2 1.55 -25.93 2.39
C THR A 2 2.06 -25.20 1.15
N THR A 3 1.31 -25.21 0.06
CA THR A 3 1.69 -24.55 -1.20
C THR A 3 1.21 -23.10 -1.18
N MET A 4 2.14 -22.15 -1.30
CA MET A 4 1.81 -20.72 -1.43
C MET A 4 1.05 -20.50 -2.74
N ARG A 5 -0.14 -19.91 -2.66
CA ARG A 5 -0.95 -19.47 -3.79
C ARG A 5 -0.96 -17.96 -3.84
N VAL A 6 -0.76 -17.40 -5.02
CA VAL A 6 -0.93 -15.97 -5.32
C VAL A 6 -2.05 -15.87 -6.35
N HIS A 7 -3.02 -14.98 -6.11
CA HIS A 7 -4.08 -14.70 -7.08
C HIS A 7 -4.63 -13.27 -6.91
N ARG A 8 -5.28 -12.78 -7.97
CA ARG A 8 -6.05 -11.53 -7.91
C ARG A 8 -7.35 -11.82 -7.15
N ALA A 9 -7.63 -11.03 -6.13
CA ALA A 9 -8.87 -11.15 -5.38
C ALA A 9 -10.06 -10.74 -6.24
N GLU A 10 -11.18 -11.44 -6.07
CA GLU A 10 -12.46 -11.13 -6.69
C GLU A 10 -13.42 -10.48 -5.68
N SER A 11 -14.49 -9.81 -6.13
CA SER A 11 -15.48 -9.17 -5.24
C SER A 11 -16.11 -10.13 -4.22
N LYS A 12 -16.18 -11.43 -4.53
CA LYS A 12 -16.68 -12.46 -3.60
C LYS A 12 -15.76 -12.69 -2.39
N GLU A 13 -14.49 -12.27 -2.48
CA GLU A 13 -13.49 -12.37 -1.41
C GLU A 13 -13.42 -11.09 -0.56
N LEU A 14 -14.27 -10.08 -0.82
CA LEU A 14 -14.26 -8.78 -0.14
C LEU A 14 -14.19 -8.92 1.39
N ASP A 15 -15.10 -9.68 1.99
CA ASP A 15 -15.15 -9.84 3.45
C ASP A 15 -13.85 -10.42 4.03
N GLU A 16 -13.23 -11.39 3.34
CA GLU A 16 -11.98 -11.99 3.80
C GLU A 16 -10.81 -11.02 3.61
N VAL A 17 -10.74 -10.33 2.48
CA VAL A 17 -9.70 -9.32 2.19
C VAL A 17 -9.76 -8.19 3.21
N VAL A 18 -10.95 -7.66 3.50
CA VAL A 18 -11.18 -6.60 4.50
C VAL A 18 -10.76 -7.08 5.88
N ARG A 19 -11.20 -8.28 6.29
CA ARG A 19 -10.82 -8.86 7.59
C ARG A 19 -9.30 -9.01 7.72
N VAL A 20 -8.62 -9.50 6.69
CA VAL A 20 -7.17 -9.66 6.69
C VAL A 20 -6.48 -8.29 6.71
N PHE A 21 -6.89 -7.36 5.85
CA PHE A 21 -6.29 -6.04 5.75
C PHE A 21 -6.42 -5.27 7.06
N SER A 22 -7.61 -5.24 7.67
CA SER A 22 -7.85 -4.55 8.95
C SER A 22 -7.00 -5.10 10.08
N ARG A 23 -6.75 -6.42 10.12
CA ARG A 23 -5.87 -7.08 11.11
C ARG A 23 -4.39 -6.85 10.82
N ALA A 24 -4.01 -6.86 9.54
CA ALA A 24 -2.61 -6.82 9.12
C ALA A 24 -2.03 -5.40 9.01
N SER A 25 -2.88 -4.37 8.90
CA SER A 25 -2.48 -2.96 8.76
C SER A 25 -2.25 -2.24 10.09
N VAL A 26 -2.58 -2.86 11.24
CA VAL A 26 -2.51 -2.24 12.57
C VAL A 26 -1.14 -1.64 12.87
N ASP A 27 -0.09 -2.34 12.46
CA ASP A 27 1.32 -2.00 12.65
C ASP A 27 2.03 -1.76 11.31
N GLU A 28 1.27 -1.45 10.26
CA GLU A 28 1.83 -0.85 9.05
C GLU A 28 2.34 0.55 9.43
N GLU A 29 3.56 0.88 9.03
CA GLU A 29 4.33 2.00 9.57
C GLU A 29 3.64 3.35 9.31
N VAL A 30 3.14 3.57 8.09
CA VAL A 30 2.46 4.82 7.72
C VAL A 30 1.10 4.94 8.41
N THR A 31 0.33 3.85 8.45
CA THR A 31 -0.96 3.75 9.14
C THR A 31 -0.79 4.01 10.65
N SER A 32 0.22 3.40 11.26
CA SER A 32 0.56 3.58 12.67
C SER A 32 0.91 5.03 12.98
N TRP A 33 1.68 5.67 12.10
CA TRP A 33 2.02 7.09 12.21
C TRP A 33 0.78 7.98 12.07
N ILE A 34 -0.08 7.76 11.07
CA ILE A 34 -1.33 8.53 10.89
C ILE A 34 -2.20 8.47 12.15
N LEU A 35 -2.37 7.28 12.73
CA LEU A 35 -3.29 7.02 13.84
C LEU A 35 -2.64 7.17 15.23
N ALA A 36 -1.35 7.55 15.33
CA ALA A 36 -0.64 7.57 16.60
C ALA A 36 -1.33 8.51 17.62
N GLY A 37 -1.70 7.95 18.78
CA GLY A 37 -2.40 8.67 19.86
C GLY A 37 -3.91 8.80 19.67
N GLN A 38 -4.50 8.19 18.64
CA GLN A 38 -5.90 8.37 18.23
C GLN A 38 -6.66 7.04 18.22
N HIS A 39 -6.74 6.38 19.38
CA HIS A 39 -7.28 5.03 19.51
C HIS A 39 -8.72 4.88 18.99
N GLU A 40 -9.62 5.81 19.35
CA GLU A 40 -11.02 5.80 18.93
C GLU A 40 -11.16 5.97 17.40
N ILE A 41 -10.38 6.87 16.80
CA ILE A 41 -10.36 7.07 15.34
C ILE A 41 -9.80 5.83 14.63
N GLY A 42 -8.88 5.11 15.27
CA GLY A 42 -8.35 3.86 14.75
C GLY A 42 -9.40 2.75 14.65
N GLU A 43 -10.44 2.74 15.49
CA GLU A 43 -11.55 1.80 15.37
C GLU A 43 -12.43 2.15 14.17
N THR A 44 -12.84 3.41 14.03
CA THR A 44 -13.59 3.91 12.85
C THR A 44 -12.83 3.66 11.55
N TYR A 45 -11.52 3.94 11.51
CA TYR A 45 -10.68 3.64 10.34
C TYR A 45 -10.79 2.18 9.90
N ARG A 46 -10.78 1.23 10.84
CA ARG A 46 -10.86 -0.20 10.53
C ARG A 46 -12.27 -0.66 10.18
N ALA A 47 -13.29 -0.05 10.79
CA ALA A 47 -14.68 -0.45 10.64
C ALA A 47 -15.34 0.15 9.39
N GLU A 48 -14.93 1.36 8.98
CA GLU A 48 -15.60 2.12 7.92
C GLU A 48 -14.66 2.35 6.73
N TYR A 49 -13.46 2.89 6.97
CA TYR A 49 -12.56 3.30 5.89
C TYR A 49 -11.89 2.12 5.16
N VAL A 50 -11.41 1.11 5.89
CA VAL A 50 -10.76 -0.06 5.26
C VAL A 50 -11.72 -0.81 4.32
N PRO A 51 -12.97 -1.14 4.70
CA PRO A 51 -13.92 -1.75 3.78
C PRO A 51 -14.13 -0.95 2.49
N GLU A 52 -14.38 0.37 2.61
CA GLU A 52 -14.60 1.25 1.46
C GLU A 52 -13.36 1.31 0.54
N MET A 53 -12.17 1.45 1.13
CA MET A 53 -10.91 1.47 0.38
C MET A 53 -10.69 0.16 -0.39
N ILE A 54 -10.94 -1.00 0.22
CA ILE A 54 -10.78 -2.30 -0.44
C ILE A 54 -11.84 -2.52 -1.51
N GLU A 55 -13.09 -2.16 -1.24
CA GLU A 55 -14.18 -2.25 -2.23
C GLU A 55 -13.85 -1.41 -3.48
N HIS A 56 -13.42 -0.16 -3.28
CA HIS A 56 -12.96 0.70 -4.37
C HIS A 56 -11.77 0.08 -5.12
N ALA A 57 -10.78 -0.46 -4.39
CA ALA A 57 -9.61 -1.09 -5.01
C ALA A 57 -9.95 -2.37 -5.81
N LEU A 58 -10.97 -3.13 -5.39
CA LEU A 58 -11.44 -4.30 -6.15
C LEU A 58 -12.13 -3.90 -7.46
N LEU A 59 -12.76 -2.72 -7.50
CA LEU A 59 -13.44 -2.19 -8.68
C LEU A 59 -12.49 -1.50 -9.66
N GLU A 60 -11.63 -0.62 -9.15
CA GLU A 60 -10.83 0.30 -9.98
C GLU A 60 -9.35 -0.11 -10.12
N ASP A 61 -8.86 -0.98 -9.23
CA ASP A 61 -7.44 -1.34 -9.12
C ASP A 61 -7.22 -2.87 -9.17
N GLU A 62 -6.01 -3.31 -8.82
CA GLU A 62 -5.68 -4.72 -8.66
C GLU A 62 -5.37 -5.05 -7.20
N VAL A 63 -6.29 -5.78 -6.55
CA VAL A 63 -6.03 -6.39 -5.24
C VAL A 63 -5.44 -7.78 -5.46
N TRP A 64 -4.22 -7.99 -4.97
CA TRP A 64 -3.53 -9.29 -5.01
C TRP A 64 -3.36 -9.85 -3.63
N VAL A 65 -3.65 -11.15 -3.49
CA VAL A 65 -3.58 -11.87 -2.23
C VAL A 65 -2.64 -13.04 -2.32
N ALA A 66 -2.07 -13.42 -1.18
CA ALA A 66 -1.29 -14.64 -1.07
C ALA A 66 -1.58 -15.37 0.24
N GLY A 67 -1.56 -16.69 0.17
CA GLY A 67 -1.84 -17.56 1.28
C GLY A 67 -1.80 -19.01 0.85
N ASP A 68 -2.59 -19.85 1.50
CA ASP A 68 -2.66 -21.27 1.23
C ASP A 68 -4.11 -21.76 1.11
N GLU A 69 -4.32 -23.07 1.27
CA GLU A 69 -5.66 -23.67 1.29
C GLU A 69 -6.50 -23.23 2.51
N GLU A 70 -5.86 -22.75 3.58
CA GLU A 70 -6.53 -22.31 4.82
C GLU A 70 -6.98 -20.84 4.78
N GLY A 71 -6.44 -20.04 3.85
CA GLY A 71 -6.95 -18.70 3.56
C GLY A 71 -5.88 -17.66 3.22
N ILE A 72 -6.29 -16.40 3.22
CA ILE A 72 -5.44 -15.26 2.84
C ILE A 72 -4.51 -14.84 4.00
N TRP A 73 -3.21 -14.72 3.71
CA TRP A 73 -2.18 -14.30 4.66
C TRP A 73 -1.71 -12.87 4.41
N ALA A 74 -1.65 -12.45 3.15
CA ALA A 74 -1.19 -11.16 2.70
C ALA A 74 -2.13 -10.55 1.66
N VAL A 75 -2.26 -9.24 1.69
CA VAL A 75 -3.07 -8.44 0.77
C VAL A 75 -2.21 -7.29 0.26
N SER A 76 -2.32 -6.97 -1.03
CA SER A 76 -1.70 -5.80 -1.64
C SER A 76 -2.66 -5.10 -2.59
N VAL A 77 -2.51 -3.78 -2.69
CA VAL A 77 -3.25 -2.94 -3.64
C VAL A 77 -2.28 -2.36 -4.66
N TRP A 78 -2.53 -2.63 -5.93
CA TRP A 78 -1.73 -2.17 -7.06
C TRP A 78 -2.55 -1.29 -7.99
N GLN A 79 -2.01 -0.12 -8.31
CA GLN A 79 -2.65 0.85 -9.19
C GLN A 79 -1.94 0.89 -10.55
N THR A 80 -2.67 1.31 -11.58
CA THR A 80 -2.08 1.75 -12.87
C THR A 80 -1.94 3.26 -12.83
N VAL A 81 -0.70 3.77 -12.87
CA VAL A 81 -0.46 5.22 -12.89
C VAL A 81 -0.14 5.64 -14.31
N THR A 82 -1.03 6.44 -14.91
CA THR A 82 -0.92 6.97 -16.27
C THR A 82 -0.73 8.50 -16.30
N GLY A 83 -0.79 9.14 -15.14
CA GLY A 83 -0.67 10.59 -14.96
C GLY A 83 -0.84 10.98 -13.50
N ARG A 84 -0.93 12.29 -13.23
CA ARG A 84 -1.00 12.85 -11.86
C ARG A 84 -2.42 13.07 -11.34
N ASP A 85 -3.43 12.94 -12.19
CA ASP A 85 -4.79 13.38 -11.87
C ASP A 85 -5.35 12.71 -10.62
N ARG A 86 -5.13 11.39 -10.47
CA ARG A 86 -5.53 10.63 -9.27
C ARG A 86 -4.82 11.13 -8.01
N LEU A 87 -3.50 11.25 -8.04
CA LEU A 87 -2.71 11.75 -6.89
C LEU A 87 -3.15 13.16 -6.48
N LEU A 88 -3.37 14.04 -7.47
CA LEU A 88 -3.85 15.40 -7.21
C LEU A 88 -5.27 15.42 -6.67
N ALA A 89 -6.14 14.49 -7.09
CA ALA A 89 -7.48 14.35 -6.55
C ALA A 89 -7.44 13.84 -5.10
N GLU A 90 -6.64 12.81 -4.81
CA GLU A 90 -6.44 12.28 -3.45
C GLU A 90 -5.91 13.36 -2.50
N MET A 91 -4.93 14.16 -2.94
CA MET A 91 -4.41 15.31 -2.19
C MET A 91 -5.51 16.34 -1.89
N ARG A 92 -6.32 16.73 -2.89
CA ARG A 92 -7.42 17.70 -2.69
C ARG A 92 -8.46 17.16 -1.72
N SER A 93 -8.89 15.90 -1.89
CA SER A 93 -9.88 15.27 -1.00
C SER A 93 -9.39 15.17 0.44
N ALA A 94 -8.12 14.78 0.64
CA ALA A 94 -7.54 14.72 1.98
C ALA A 94 -7.45 16.11 2.63
N ARG A 95 -7.13 17.14 1.84
CA ARG A 95 -7.12 18.53 2.32
C ARG A 95 -8.52 19.02 2.70
N GLU A 96 -9.51 18.79 1.86
CA GLU A 96 -10.92 19.15 2.14
C GLU A 96 -11.44 18.45 3.40
N LEU A 97 -11.09 17.16 3.58
CA LEU A 97 -11.46 16.41 4.77
C LEU A 97 -10.82 17.01 6.03
N PHE A 98 -9.53 17.36 5.99
CA PHE A 98 -8.86 18.05 7.10
C PHE A 98 -9.44 19.44 7.38
N ASP A 99 -9.75 20.23 6.35
CA ASP A 99 -10.34 21.56 6.50
C ASP A 99 -11.75 21.49 7.12
N SER A 100 -12.50 20.42 6.86
CA SER A 100 -13.82 20.16 7.48
C SER A 100 -13.74 19.63 8.91
N ALA A 101 -12.70 18.85 9.23
CA ALA A 101 -12.46 18.28 10.55
C ALA A 101 -10.96 18.26 10.85
N PRO A 102 -10.43 19.24 11.62
CA PRO A 102 -8.99 19.41 11.81
C PRO A 102 -8.39 18.44 12.85
N LEU A 103 -8.71 17.15 12.72
CA LEU A 103 -8.20 16.07 13.55
C LEU A 103 -6.78 15.67 13.11
N GLN A 104 -5.97 15.19 14.05
CA GLN A 104 -4.57 14.84 13.79
C GLN A 104 -4.38 13.79 12.68
N PRO A 105 -5.16 12.69 12.61
CA PRO A 105 -5.01 11.71 11.52
C PRO A 105 -5.29 12.31 10.15
N LEU A 106 -6.30 13.19 10.05
CA LEU A 106 -6.65 13.87 8.81
C LEU A 106 -5.57 14.85 8.38
N ARG A 107 -4.94 15.55 9.33
CA ARG A 107 -3.77 16.40 9.05
C ARG A 107 -2.59 15.60 8.49
N ARG A 108 -2.29 14.43 9.07
CA ARG A 108 -1.21 13.55 8.61
C ARG A 108 -1.51 12.92 7.26
N LEU A 109 -2.77 12.54 7.02
CA LEU A 109 -3.24 12.07 5.72
C LEU A 109 -3.12 13.16 4.64
N ALA A 110 -3.52 14.39 4.94
CA ALA A 110 -3.35 15.53 4.04
C ALA A 110 -1.87 15.80 3.72
N ALA A 111 -0.99 15.78 4.74
CA ALA A 111 0.45 15.95 4.53
C ALA A 111 1.06 14.80 3.71
N LEU A 112 0.67 13.55 3.96
CA LEU A 112 1.14 12.39 3.19
C LEU A 112 0.75 12.52 1.71
N THR A 113 -0.52 12.77 1.43
CA THR A 113 -1.03 12.83 0.06
C THR A 113 -0.46 14.02 -0.73
N GLU A 114 -0.23 15.17 -0.08
CA GLU A 114 0.49 16.31 -0.66
C GLU A 114 1.93 15.93 -1.03
N ILE A 115 2.68 15.34 -0.08
CA ILE A 115 4.05 14.88 -0.34
C ILE A 115 4.08 13.85 -1.48
N MET A 116 3.16 12.88 -1.50
CA MET A 116 3.07 11.91 -2.59
C MET A 116 2.77 12.60 -3.92
N ALA A 117 1.78 13.49 -4.01
CA ALA A 117 1.46 14.20 -5.24
C ALA A 117 2.63 15.03 -5.80
N ASP A 118 3.49 15.56 -4.93
CA ASP A 118 4.67 16.36 -5.30
C ASP A 118 5.89 15.52 -5.67
N THR A 119 6.10 14.39 -4.99
CA THR A 119 7.32 13.57 -5.13
C THR A 119 7.15 12.34 -6.00
N HIS A 120 5.91 11.95 -6.32
CA HIS A 120 5.64 10.79 -7.18
C HIS A 120 6.31 10.96 -8.54
N PRO A 121 6.92 9.91 -9.09
CA PRO A 121 7.61 10.00 -10.37
C PRO A 121 6.68 10.42 -11.52
N ALA A 122 7.26 11.21 -12.43
CA ALA A 122 6.63 11.63 -13.69
C ALA A 122 6.90 10.66 -14.87
N GLU A 123 7.37 9.44 -14.59
CA GLU A 123 7.57 8.37 -15.57
C GLU A 123 6.26 7.58 -15.70
N TYR A 124 5.59 7.64 -16.86
CA TYR A 124 4.31 6.96 -17.10
C TYR A 124 4.38 6.09 -18.37
N PRO A 125 3.59 5.01 -18.46
CA PRO A 125 2.79 4.41 -17.38
C PRO A 125 3.65 3.54 -16.46
N HIS A 126 3.19 3.33 -15.22
CA HIS A 126 3.80 2.35 -14.31
C HIS A 126 2.78 1.65 -13.41
N ARG A 127 3.16 0.47 -12.90
CA ARG A 127 2.46 -0.18 -11.79
C ARG A 127 2.91 0.43 -10.48
N TYR A 128 1.98 0.81 -9.62
CA TYR A 128 2.29 1.35 -8.30
C TYR A 128 1.78 0.41 -7.22
N LEU A 129 2.67 -0.12 -6.39
CA LEU A 129 2.28 -0.84 -5.17
C LEU A 129 2.00 0.19 -4.07
N GLN A 130 0.71 0.51 -3.90
CA GLN A 130 0.26 1.50 -2.92
C GLN A 130 0.44 1.00 -1.48
N VAL A 131 0.06 -0.24 -1.23
CA VAL A 131 0.14 -0.84 0.11
C VAL A 131 0.23 -2.36 0.00
N ILE A 132 0.98 -2.95 0.93
CA ILE A 132 1.01 -4.39 1.16
C ILE A 132 1.07 -4.68 2.66
N VAL A 133 0.21 -5.58 3.11
CA VAL A 133 0.12 -5.99 4.51
C VAL A 133 0.15 -7.52 4.60
N THR A 134 0.69 -8.03 5.71
CA THR A 134 0.72 -9.46 6.00
C THR A 134 0.36 -9.67 7.45
N LEU A 135 -0.58 -10.59 7.69
CA LEU A 135 -0.98 -11.00 9.04
C LEU A 135 0.24 -11.33 9.90
N PRO A 136 0.31 -10.84 11.15
CA PRO A 136 1.46 -11.04 12.03
C PRO A 136 1.97 -12.49 12.12
N GLU A 137 1.06 -13.44 12.24
CA GLU A 137 1.32 -14.88 12.36
C GLU A 137 1.93 -15.54 11.11
N TYR A 138 1.82 -14.89 9.95
CA TYR A 138 2.34 -15.37 8.66
C TYR A 138 3.53 -14.56 8.12
N ARG A 139 4.02 -13.58 8.88
CA ARG A 139 5.22 -12.81 8.49
C ARG A 139 6.46 -13.70 8.45
N GLY A 140 7.37 -13.38 7.54
CA GLY A 140 8.58 -14.17 7.32
C GLY A 140 8.36 -15.47 6.55
N ARG A 141 7.11 -15.80 6.16
CA ARG A 141 6.79 -16.99 5.35
C ARG A 141 6.76 -16.74 3.84
N GLY A 142 7.13 -15.54 3.40
CA GLY A 142 7.30 -15.21 1.99
C GLY A 142 6.05 -14.73 1.23
N ALA A 143 4.87 -14.66 1.85
CA ALA A 143 3.63 -14.26 1.16
C ALA A 143 3.72 -12.91 0.44
N GLY A 144 4.15 -11.85 1.14
CA GLY A 144 4.32 -10.54 0.49
C GLY A 144 5.42 -10.53 -0.59
N ALA A 145 6.49 -11.31 -0.41
CA ALA A 145 7.55 -11.43 -1.40
C ALA A 145 7.07 -12.13 -2.69
N ALA A 146 6.23 -13.15 -2.54
CA ALA A 146 5.64 -13.89 -3.64
C ALA A 146 4.76 -12.98 -4.49
N ILE A 147 3.84 -12.22 -3.87
CA ILE A 147 3.04 -11.20 -4.56
C ILE A 147 3.94 -10.22 -5.32
N VAL A 148 4.87 -9.56 -4.62
CA VAL A 148 5.69 -8.49 -5.20
C VAL A 148 6.52 -8.99 -6.38
N THR A 149 7.14 -10.16 -6.25
CA THR A 149 7.98 -10.74 -7.31
C THR A 149 7.15 -11.08 -8.54
N GLU A 150 6.00 -11.73 -8.35
CA GLU A 150 5.11 -12.10 -9.46
C GLU A 150 4.56 -10.86 -10.18
N ARG A 151 4.11 -9.86 -9.41
CA ARG A 151 3.47 -8.65 -9.97
C ARG A 151 4.46 -7.70 -10.62
N ALA A 152 5.65 -7.51 -10.04
CA ALA A 152 6.69 -6.69 -10.65
C ALA A 152 7.18 -7.31 -11.97
N LYS A 153 7.35 -8.63 -12.02
CA LYS A 153 7.70 -9.33 -13.26
C LYS A 153 6.60 -9.24 -14.31
N ALA A 154 5.35 -9.50 -13.93
CA ALA A 154 4.21 -9.38 -14.85
C ALA A 154 4.05 -7.95 -15.41
N ALA A 155 4.36 -6.93 -14.61
CA ALA A 155 4.39 -5.54 -15.06
C ALA A 155 5.46 -5.33 -16.13
N ALA A 156 6.70 -5.75 -15.85
CA ALA A 156 7.83 -5.58 -16.77
C ALA A 156 7.63 -6.36 -18.08
N ASP A 157 7.10 -7.59 -18.01
CA ASP A 157 6.76 -8.41 -19.18
C ASP A 157 5.68 -7.72 -20.06
N ALA A 158 4.83 -6.89 -19.45
CA ALA A 158 3.85 -6.05 -20.15
C ALA A 158 4.40 -4.67 -20.58
N GLY A 159 5.70 -4.43 -20.45
CA GLY A 159 6.35 -3.17 -20.83
C GLY A 159 6.11 -2.02 -19.84
N MET A 160 5.67 -2.30 -18.60
CA MET A 160 5.45 -1.30 -17.57
C MET A 160 6.39 -1.54 -16.38
N PRO A 161 7.21 -0.55 -15.98
CA PRO A 161 7.95 -0.67 -14.74
C PRO A 161 7.01 -0.67 -13.52
N ALA A 162 7.48 -1.20 -12.40
CA ALA A 162 6.79 -1.18 -11.12
C ALA A 162 7.50 -0.26 -10.13
N TYR A 163 6.73 0.51 -9.39
CA TYR A 163 7.16 1.53 -8.45
C TYR A 163 6.53 1.32 -7.07
N LEU A 164 7.25 1.71 -6.03
CA LEU A 164 6.77 1.73 -4.65
C LEU A 164 7.61 2.68 -3.78
N GLU A 165 7.10 2.96 -2.59
CA GLU A 165 7.80 3.61 -1.51
C GLU A 165 7.93 2.67 -0.32
N ALA A 166 9.16 2.26 0.01
CA ALA A 166 9.38 1.45 1.19
C ALA A 166 9.35 2.31 2.46
N SER A 167 8.37 2.07 3.32
CA SER A 167 8.18 2.81 4.58
C SER A 167 9.18 2.44 5.69
N THR A 168 9.91 1.33 5.57
CA THR A 168 10.92 0.90 6.55
C THR A 168 12.18 0.39 5.86
N GLU A 169 13.31 0.38 6.58
CA GLU A 169 14.54 -0.29 6.13
C GLU A 169 14.34 -1.79 5.89
N ARG A 170 13.46 -2.42 6.67
CA ARG A 170 13.14 -3.84 6.53
C ARG A 170 12.39 -4.11 5.23
N SER A 171 11.39 -3.30 4.89
CA SER A 171 10.66 -3.43 3.62
C SER A 171 11.55 -3.06 2.43
N ALA A 172 12.41 -2.05 2.56
CA ALA A 172 13.39 -1.72 1.51
C ALA A 172 14.31 -2.90 1.18
N ARG A 173 14.86 -3.57 2.20
CA ARG A 173 15.66 -4.80 2.00
C ARG A 173 14.85 -5.94 1.39
N LEU A 174 13.56 -6.05 1.72
CA LEU A 174 12.66 -7.04 1.10
C LEU A 174 12.52 -6.77 -0.39
N TYR A 175 12.13 -5.55 -0.76
CA TYR A 175 11.91 -5.18 -2.16
C TYR A 175 13.21 -5.25 -2.98
N ALA A 176 14.36 -4.93 -2.38
CA ALA A 176 15.66 -5.13 -3.02
C ALA A 176 15.91 -6.59 -3.40
N ARG A 177 15.54 -7.56 -2.55
CA ARG A 177 15.62 -8.99 -2.88
C ARG A 177 14.60 -9.41 -3.95
N CYS A 178 13.51 -8.67 -4.09
CA CYS A 178 12.54 -8.84 -5.18
C CYS A 178 12.98 -8.14 -6.48
N GLY A 179 14.17 -7.54 -6.53
CA GLY A 179 14.72 -6.89 -7.73
C GLY A 179 14.45 -5.39 -7.85
N PHE A 180 13.81 -4.77 -6.85
CA PHE A 180 13.62 -3.33 -6.84
C PHE A 180 14.94 -2.61 -6.49
N THR A 181 15.20 -1.49 -7.16
CA THR A 181 16.35 -0.62 -6.87
C THR A 181 15.85 0.70 -6.32
N GLN A 182 16.43 1.14 -5.19
CA GLN A 182 16.12 2.45 -4.63
C GLN A 182 16.59 3.56 -5.59
N VAL A 183 15.76 4.58 -5.77
CA VAL A 183 16.08 5.77 -6.56
C VAL A 183 15.76 7.03 -5.78
N GLY A 184 16.34 8.15 -6.21
CA GLY A 184 16.02 9.46 -5.63
C GLY A 184 16.45 9.60 -4.17
N ALA A 185 16.05 10.73 -3.58
CA ALA A 185 16.28 11.00 -2.17
C ALA A 185 15.20 10.30 -1.32
N PRO A 186 15.54 9.84 -0.10
CA PRO A 186 14.53 9.44 0.88
C PRO A 186 13.58 10.61 1.18
N ILE A 187 12.30 10.31 1.40
CA ILE A 187 11.24 11.31 1.61
C ILE A 187 10.80 11.22 3.07
N PRO A 188 11.25 12.14 3.95
CA PRO A 188 10.84 12.12 5.36
C PRO A 188 9.39 12.61 5.50
N LEU A 189 8.55 11.81 6.16
CA LEU A 189 7.24 12.28 6.60
C LEU A 189 7.37 13.15 7.87
N PRO A 190 6.48 14.13 8.09
CA PRO A 190 6.58 15.05 9.22
C PRO A 190 6.32 14.37 10.57
N GLU A 191 6.64 15.07 11.67
CA GLU A 191 6.38 14.63 13.05
C GLU A 191 6.94 13.24 13.37
N ASP A 192 8.23 13.05 13.09
CA ASP A 192 8.93 11.78 13.32
C ASP A 192 8.25 10.58 12.61
N GLY A 193 7.54 10.86 11.51
CA GLY A 193 6.98 9.83 10.64
C GLY A 193 8.03 9.04 9.89
N PRO A 194 7.64 7.95 9.22
CA PRO A 194 8.58 7.13 8.49
C PRO A 194 9.24 7.92 7.36
N THR A 195 10.47 7.56 7.06
CA THR A 195 11.12 7.99 5.82
C THR A 195 10.76 7.01 4.73
N LEU A 196 10.10 7.48 3.68
CA LEU A 196 9.76 6.68 2.50
C LEU A 196 10.98 6.58 1.57
N ARG A 197 11.20 5.39 1.00
CA ARG A 197 12.31 5.12 0.08
C ARG A 197 11.73 4.74 -1.29
N PRO A 198 11.75 5.64 -2.27
CA PRO A 198 11.30 5.35 -3.63
C PRO A 198 12.11 4.21 -4.25
N MET A 199 11.44 3.21 -4.83
CA MET A 199 12.11 2.09 -5.48
C MET A 199 11.42 1.71 -6.79
N TRP A 200 12.21 1.26 -7.76
CA TRP A 200 11.73 0.80 -9.06
C TRP A 200 12.18 -0.63 -9.36
N TYR A 201 11.28 -1.38 -9.98
CA TYR A 201 11.59 -2.58 -10.74
C TYR A 201 11.34 -2.28 -12.23
N ARG A 202 12.36 -2.42 -13.07
CA ARG A 202 12.25 -2.14 -14.52
C ARG A 202 12.38 -3.38 -15.42
N GLY A 203 12.71 -4.54 -14.86
CA GLY A 203 13.06 -5.75 -15.62
C GLY A 203 14.55 -5.97 -15.70
#